data_AF-A0A7W6GUP8-F1
#
_entry.id   AF-A0A7W6GUP8-F1
#
_cell.length_a   1.000
_cell.length_b   1.000
_cell.length_c   1.000
_cell.angle_alpha   90.00
_cell.angle_beta   90.00
_cell.angle_gamma   90.00
#
_symmetry.space_group_name_H-M   'P 1'
#
loop_
_entity.id
_entity.type
_entity.pdbx_description
1 polymer ?
#
loop_
_entity_poly.entity_id
_entity_poly.type
_entity_poly.pdbx_seq_one_letter_code
_entity_poly.pdbx_strand_id
1 'polypeptide(L)' 'MSVLKFDPTLIDGGGKIPWQVNRHRFETIQHAMRVIGDWISFYNNRRPHQALAMRTPAEAFTLAA' A
#
# COMPACT_ATOMS: atom_id res chain seq x y z
N MET A 1 -7.50 0.91 -23.86
CA MET A 1 -7.16 0.14 -22.65
C MET A 1 -6.09 0.94 -21.91
N SER A 2 -6.52 1.87 -21.06
CA SER A 2 -5.61 2.77 -20.37
C SER A 2 -5.00 2.00 -19.21
N VAL A 3 -3.75 1.58 -19.35
CA VAL A 3 -2.92 1.23 -18.20
C VAL A 3 -2.85 2.51 -17.39
N LEU A 4 -3.58 2.58 -16.28
CA LEU A 4 -3.41 3.63 -15.30
C LEU A 4 -1.93 3.60 -14.93
N LYS A 5 -1.16 4.53 -15.52
CA LYS A 5 0.21 4.81 -15.09
C LYS A 5 0.05 5.21 -13.64
N PHE A 6 0.44 4.32 -12.75
CA PHE A 6 0.45 4.56 -11.33
C PHE A 6 1.41 5.74 -11.12
N ASP A 7 0.86 6.91 -10.83
CA ASP A 7 1.62 8.12 -10.63
C ASP A 7 2.46 7.98 -9.36
N PRO A 8 3.79 7.84 -9.45
CA PRO A 8 4.64 7.61 -8.29
C PRO A 8 4.67 8.80 -7.33
N THR A 9 4.24 9.98 -7.76
CA THR A 9 4.33 11.21 -6.96
C THR A 9 3.19 11.37 -5.96
N LEU A 10 2.11 10.57 -6.05
CA LEU A 10 1.00 10.59 -5.08
C LEU A 10 1.38 10.05 -3.69
N ILE A 11 2.64 9.62 -3.51
CA ILE A 11 3.17 9.08 -2.25
C ILE A 11 4.32 9.95 -1.70
N ASP A 12 4.76 10.98 -2.43
CA ASP A 12 5.92 11.79 -2.04
C ASP A 12 5.58 12.94 -1.08
N GLY A 13 5.03 12.55 0.08
CA GLY A 13 5.13 13.32 1.31
C GLY A 13 6.34 12.91 2.16
N GLY A 14 7.44 12.45 1.54
CA GLY A 14 8.68 12.12 2.24
C GLY A 14 8.75 10.73 2.90
N GLY A 15 7.92 9.76 2.51
CA GLY A 15 7.86 8.43 3.14
C GLY A 15 7.84 7.28 2.12
N LYS A 16 9.00 6.67 1.91
CA LYS A 16 9.29 5.60 0.94
C LYS A 16 8.43 4.32 1.09
N ILE A 17 7.36 4.08 0.30
CA ILE A 17 6.76 2.74 0.06
C ILE A 17 5.96 2.77 -1.27
N PRO A 18 5.97 1.77 -2.20
CA PRO A 18 5.56 0.36 -2.03
C PRO A 18 6.62 -0.69 -2.43
N TRP A 19 7.66 -0.31 -3.16
CA TRP A 19 8.61 -1.25 -3.75
C TRP A 19 9.74 -1.67 -2.81
N GLN A 20 9.86 -1.03 -1.65
CA GLN A 20 11.00 -1.23 -0.76
C GLN A 20 10.86 -2.48 0.11
N VAL A 21 9.66 -2.91 0.52
CA VAL A 21 9.53 -4.12 1.36
C VAL A 21 10.21 -5.34 0.72
N ASN A 22 10.11 -5.46 -0.60
CA ASN A 22 10.75 -6.52 -1.34
C ASN A 22 12.17 -6.07 -1.73
N ARG A 23 13.16 -6.34 -0.86
CA ARG A 23 14.62 -6.02 -0.95
C ARG A 23 15.14 -4.82 -0.15
N HIS A 24 14.41 -4.33 0.85
CA HIS A 24 14.92 -3.33 1.78
C HIS A 24 15.61 -3.97 2.98
N ARG A 25 16.78 -3.44 3.33
CA ARG A 25 17.44 -3.75 4.59
C ARG A 25 16.87 -2.85 5.68
N PHE A 26 16.22 -3.45 6.66
CA PHE A 26 15.80 -2.73 7.86
C PHE A 26 17.00 -2.51 8.79
N GLU A 27 17.12 -1.29 9.29
CA GLU A 27 18.18 -0.90 10.22
C GLU A 27 17.85 -1.31 11.65
N THR A 28 16.57 -1.33 12.02
CA THR A 28 16.07 -1.73 13.33
C THR A 28 14.73 -2.45 13.22
N ILE A 29 14.33 -3.18 14.27
CA ILE A 29 13.01 -3.82 14.35
C ILE A 29 11.90 -2.76 14.33
N GLN A 30 12.08 -1.64 15.03
CA GLN A 30 11.12 -0.54 15.08
C GLN A 30 10.91 0.07 13.68
N HIS A 31 11.99 0.21 12.91
CA HIS A 31 11.90 0.67 11.53
C HIS A 31 11.12 -0.35 10.67
N ALA A 32 11.40 -1.64 10.81
CA ALA A 32 10.66 -2.70 10.10
C ALA A 32 9.16 -2.67 10.44
N MET A 33 8.81 -2.55 11.73
CA MET A 33 7.41 -2.48 12.17
C MET A 33 6.67 -1.30 11.55
N ARG A 34 7.31 -0.13 11.48
CA ARG A 34 6.72 1.06 10.87
C ARG A 34 6.47 0.86 9.38
N VAL A 35 7.49 0.43 8.64
CA VAL A 35 7.39 0.25 7.18
C VAL A 35 6.34 -0.81 6.82
N ILE A 36 6.27 -1.91 7.58
CA ILE A 36 5.25 -2.95 7.37
C ILE A 36 3.85 -2.41 7.69
N GLY A 37 3.68 -1.69 8.81
CA GLY A 37 2.39 -1.12 9.20
C GLY A 37 1.86 -0.10 8.18
N ASP A 38 2.74 0.75 7.67
CA ASP A 38 2.41 1.72 6.64
C ASP A 38 2.04 1.01 5.31
N TRP A 39 2.75 -0.06 4.94
CA TRP A 39 2.44 -0.87 3.75
C TRP A 39 1.08 -1.57 3.86
N ILE A 40 0.77 -2.18 5.02
CA ILE A 40 -0.54 -2.81 5.28
C ILE A 40 -1.66 -1.77 5.16
N SER A 41 -1.48 -0.60 5.76
CA SER A 41 -2.46 0.49 5.73
C SER A 41 -2.72 0.98 4.30
N PHE A 42 -1.67 1.12 3.49
CA PHE A 42 -1.77 1.45 2.07
C PHE A 42 -2.50 0.37 1.28
N TYR A 43 -2.11 -0.90 1.44
CA TYR A 43 -2.71 -2.03 0.72
C TYR A 43 -4.21 -2.11 0.99
N ASN A 44 -4.60 -2.03 2.26
CA ASN A 44 -5.98 -2.22 2.67
C ASN A 44 -6.90 -1.03 2.33
N ASN A 45 -6.39 0.21 2.35
CA ASN A 45 -7.25 1.39 2.26
C ASN A 45 -7.06 2.25 1.01
N ARG A 46 -5.97 2.03 0.24
CA ARG A 46 -5.63 2.90 -0.90
C ARG A 46 -5.34 2.16 -2.19
N ARG A 47 -5.01 0.88 -2.14
CA ARG A 47 -4.70 0.10 -3.34
C ARG A 47 -5.97 -0.53 -3.93
N PRO A 48 -6.42 -0.13 -5.13
CA PRO A 48 -7.52 -0.80 -5.80
C PRO A 48 -7.06 -2.14 -6.40
N HIS A 49 -7.91 -3.16 -6.31
CA HIS A 49 -7.59 -4.51 -6.81
C HIS A 49 -8.55 -4.94 -7.90
N GLN A 50 -8.00 -5.44 -9.02
CA GLN A 50 -8.80 -5.96 -10.13
C GLN A 50 -9.72 -7.12 -9.68
N ALA A 51 -9.22 -8.01 -8.82
CA ALA A 51 -10.02 -9.11 -8.25
C ALA A 51 -11.21 -8.62 -7.39
N LEU A 52 -11.18 -7.36 -6.94
CA LEU A 52 -12.23 -6.73 -6.14
C LEU A 52 -13.06 -5.71 -6.93
N ALA A 53 -13.07 -5.83 -8.27
CA ALA A 53 -13.70 -4.86 -9.17
C ALA A 53 -13.17 -3.43 -8.96
N MET A 54 -11.85 -3.30 -8.80
CA MET A 54 -11.13 -2.05 -8.54
C MET A 54 -11.47 -1.37 -7.21
N ARG A 55 -12.14 -2.05 -6.28
CA ARG A 55 -12.25 -1.62 -4.89
C ARG A 55 -10.98 -1.93 -4.11
N THR A 56 -10.76 -1.17 -3.05
CA THR A 56 -9.78 -1.51 -2.00
C THR A 56 -10.31 -2.67 -1.15
N PRO A 57 -9.44 -3.40 -0.43
CA PRO A 57 -9.89 -4.42 0.51
C PRO A 57 -10.84 -3.87 1.57
N ALA A 58 -10.58 -2.68 2.10
CA ALA A 58 -11.46 -2.02 3.07
C ALA A 58 -12.85 -1.71 2.50
N GLU A 59 -12.98 -1.32 1.23
CA GLU A 59 -14.27 -1.11 0.57
C GLU A 59 -14.97 -2.42 0.18
N ALA A 60 -14.22 -3.45 -0.20
CA ALA A 60 -14.78 -4.73 -0.56
C ALA A 60 -15.28 -5.52 0.66
N PHE A 61 -14.56 -5.39 1.78
CA PHE A 61 -14.84 -6.04 3.06
C PHE A 61 -15.23 -5.03 4.13
N THR A 62 -15.81 -3.88 3.73
CA THR A 62 -16.39 -2.91 4.66
C THR A 62 -17.22 -3.71 5.64
N LEU A 63 -16.80 -3.70 6.90
CA LEU A 63 -17.27 -4.63 7.91
C LEU A 63 -18.79 -4.84 7.77
N ALA A 64 -19.19 -6.08 7.49
CA ALA A 64 -20.34 -6.64 8.18
C ALA A 64 -19.94 -6.68 9.68
N ALA A 65 -19.95 -5.52 10.33
CA ALA A 65 -19.84 -5.36 11.78
C ALA A 65 -21.26 -5.32 12.34
#